data_AF-A0A8H5VDP2-F1
#
_entry.id   AF-A0A8H5VDP2-F1
#
_cell.length_a   1.000
_cell.length_b   1.000
_cell.length_c   1.000
_cell.angle_alpha   90.00
_cell.angle_beta   90.00
_cell.angle_gamma   90.00
#
_symmetry.space_group_name_H-M   'P 1'
#
loop_
_entity.id
_entity.type
_entity.pdbx_description
1 polymer ?
#
loop_
_entity_poly.entity_id
_entity_poly.type
_entity_poly.pdbx_seq_one_letter_code
_entity_poly.pdbx_strand_id
1 'polypeptide(L)'
;MKSAYVAVAKAQAKEAGPPTSKSGDPHHYHNGDNIIFGVHNCDKEYAILWEYPIYWVDKEGAEWKKDVKIDKQKQGSNPIRVVSSKSKSAVE
;
A
#
# COMPACT_ATOMS: atom_id res chain seq x y z
N MET A 1 -4.34 21.09 -0.45
CA MET A 1 -5.00 19.94 0.20
C MET A 1 -4.68 18.57 -0.42
N LYS A 2 -4.28 18.44 -1.70
CA LYS A 2 -3.87 17.13 -2.29
C LYS A 2 -2.61 16.48 -1.68
N SER A 3 -1.78 17.23 -0.95
CA SER A 3 -0.46 16.79 -0.47
C SER A 3 -0.50 15.84 0.74
N ALA A 4 -1.49 15.93 1.63
CA ALA A 4 -1.53 15.13 2.85
C ALA A 4 -1.85 13.64 2.56
N TYR A 5 -2.82 13.37 1.69
CA TYR A 5 -3.21 12.01 1.29
C TYR A 5 -2.05 11.23 0.65
N VAL A 6 -1.35 11.88 -0.28
CA VAL A 6 -0.19 11.28 -0.95
C VAL A 6 0.95 11.03 0.04
N ALA A 7 1.14 11.92 1.02
CA ALA A 7 2.16 11.73 2.06
C ALA A 7 1.84 10.53 2.97
N VAL A 8 0.59 10.39 3.42
CA VAL A 8 0.16 9.24 4.24
C VAL A 8 0.31 7.94 3.46
N ALA A 9 -0.19 7.88 2.22
CA ALA A 9 -0.07 6.69 1.39
C ALA A 9 1.40 6.28 1.17
N LYS A 10 2.28 7.25 0.91
CA LYS A 10 3.73 6.99 0.77
C LYS A 10 4.36 6.49 2.07
N ALA A 11 4.02 7.09 3.22
CA ALA A 11 4.54 6.68 4.51
C ALA A 11 4.10 5.26 4.88
N GLN A 12 2.82 4.94 4.70
CA GLN A 12 2.25 3.61 4.94
C GLN A 12 2.85 2.56 4.00
N ALA A 13 3.00 2.86 2.70
CA ALA A 13 3.63 1.95 1.76
C ALA A 13 5.10 1.64 2.13
N LYS A 14 5.84 2.66 2.60
CA LYS A 14 7.22 2.51 3.05
C LYS A 14 7.33 1.69 4.34
N GLU A 15 6.48 1.97 5.32
CA GLU A 15 6.43 1.24 6.60
C GLU A 15 6.00 -0.21 6.40
N ALA A 16 5.01 -0.42 5.52
CA ALA A 16 4.55 -1.74 5.12
C ALA A 16 5.71 -2.53 4.53
N GLY A 17 6.16 -2.19 3.32
CA GLY A 17 7.26 -2.85 2.64
C GLY A 17 7.16 -4.38 2.50
N PRO A 18 7.74 -5.00 1.47
CA PRO A 18 7.88 -6.46 1.46
C PRO A 18 8.78 -6.93 2.62
N PRO A 19 8.62 -8.18 3.10
CA PRO A 19 7.65 -9.19 2.66
C PRO A 19 6.30 -9.07 3.41
N THR A 20 5.34 -9.92 3.00
CA THR A 20 4.10 -10.15 3.74
C THR A 20 4.37 -10.48 5.20
N SER A 21 3.65 -9.81 6.09
CA SER A 21 3.75 -10.02 7.53
C SER A 21 2.77 -11.08 8.05
N LYS A 22 2.75 -11.30 9.36
CA LYS A 22 1.83 -12.24 10.03
C LYS A 22 0.35 -11.87 9.90
N SER A 23 0.03 -10.63 9.52
CA SER A 23 -1.35 -10.22 9.24
C SER A 23 -1.85 -10.70 7.87
N GLY A 24 -0.94 -10.99 6.93
CA GLY A 24 -1.24 -11.13 5.50
C GLY A 24 -0.97 -9.87 4.68
N ASP A 25 -0.57 -8.75 5.31
CA ASP A 25 -0.24 -7.49 4.65
C ASP A 25 1.26 -7.11 4.81
N PRO A 26 1.87 -6.39 3.85
CA PRO A 26 1.36 -6.20 2.48
C PRO A 26 1.36 -7.52 1.69
N HIS A 27 0.67 -7.57 0.56
CA HIS A 27 0.70 -8.72 -0.34
C HIS A 27 0.94 -8.31 -1.79
N HIS A 28 1.29 -9.30 -2.61
CA HIS A 28 1.51 -9.09 -4.03
C HIS A 28 0.23 -8.61 -4.72
N TYR A 29 0.36 -7.54 -5.50
CA TYR A 29 -0.71 -7.03 -6.35
C TYR A 29 -0.51 -7.56 -7.77
N HIS A 30 -1.46 -8.34 -8.26
CA HIS A 30 -1.39 -8.98 -9.59
C HIS A 30 -2.05 -8.16 -10.72
N ASN A 31 -2.61 -6.98 -10.40
CA ASN A 31 -3.31 -6.11 -11.36
C ASN A 31 -4.36 -6.82 -12.23
N GLY A 32 -5.14 -7.73 -11.65
CA GLY A 32 -6.28 -8.36 -12.35
C GLY A 32 -7.39 -7.36 -12.72
N ASP A 33 -7.37 -6.17 -12.09
CA ASP A 33 -8.30 -5.07 -12.32
C ASP A 33 -7.96 -4.25 -13.57
N ASN A 34 -6.83 -4.51 -14.22
CA ASN A 34 -6.33 -3.78 -15.40
C ASN A 34 -6.16 -2.27 -15.17
N ILE A 35 -5.68 -1.87 -13.99
CA ILE A 35 -5.41 -0.48 -13.66
C ILE A 35 -4.14 -0.01 -14.40
N ILE A 36 -4.25 1.15 -15.06
CA ILE A 36 -3.11 1.92 -15.60
C ILE A 36 -2.80 3.04 -14.61
N PHE A 37 -1.64 2.98 -13.97
CA PHE A 37 -1.21 3.93 -12.94
C PHE A 37 -0.58 5.20 -13.52
N GLY A 38 -0.17 5.19 -14.79
CA GLY A 38 0.56 6.28 -15.43
C GLY A 38 2.01 6.37 -14.96
N VAL A 39 2.56 5.28 -14.40
CA VAL A 39 3.92 5.20 -13.87
C VAL A 39 4.58 3.99 -14.51
N HIS A 40 5.65 4.22 -15.28
CA HIS A 40 6.32 3.18 -16.08
C HIS A 40 6.65 1.90 -15.28
N ASN A 41 7.14 2.04 -14.05
CA ASN A 41 7.49 0.90 -13.21
C ASN A 41 6.29 0.09 -12.70
N CYS A 42 5.10 0.68 -12.71
CA CYS A 42 3.85 0.02 -12.33
C CYS A 42 3.12 -0.56 -13.55
N ASP A 43 3.22 0.09 -14.70
CA ASP A 43 2.45 -0.27 -15.90
C ASP A 43 3.18 -1.26 -16.83
N LYS A 44 4.45 -1.56 -16.56
CA LYS A 44 5.22 -2.52 -17.35
C LYS A 44 4.72 -3.95 -17.15
N GLU A 45 4.87 -4.74 -18.20
CA GLU A 45 4.66 -6.18 -18.15
C GLU A 45 5.55 -6.81 -17.05
N TYR A 46 4.98 -7.71 -16.25
CA TYR A 46 5.65 -8.34 -15.10
C TYR A 46 6.10 -7.39 -13.98
N ALA A 47 5.47 -6.22 -13.83
CA ALA A 47 5.70 -5.36 -12.68
C ALA A 47 5.47 -6.12 -11.36
N ILE A 48 6.47 -6.11 -10.48
CA ILE A 48 6.32 -6.66 -9.12
C ILE A 48 5.71 -5.57 -8.25
N LEU A 49 4.40 -5.65 -8.08
CA LEU A 49 3.61 -4.73 -7.29
C LEU A 49 3.23 -5.34 -5.94
N TRP A 50 3.06 -4.46 -4.97
CA TRP A 50 2.59 -4.74 -3.62
C TRP A 50 1.44 -3.81 -3.30
N GLU A 51 0.44 -4.33 -2.61
CA GLU A 51 -0.64 -3.53 -2.07
C GLU A 51 -0.66 -3.59 -0.54
N TYR A 52 -1.08 -2.49 0.08
CA TYR A 52 -1.20 -2.37 1.52
C TYR A 52 -2.44 -1.56 1.91
N PRO A 53 -3.26 -2.00 2.89
CA PRO A 53 -4.39 -1.22 3.38
C PRO A 53 -3.95 0.07 4.05
N ILE A 54 -4.69 1.15 3.84
CA ILE A 54 -4.47 2.44 4.52
C ILE A 54 -5.81 3.02 4.96
N TYR A 55 -5.87 3.85 6.00
CA TYR A 55 -7.06 4.65 6.29
C TYR A 55 -7.03 6.00 5.58
N TRP A 56 -8.21 6.53 5.26
CA TRP A 56 -8.34 7.89 4.75
C TRP A 56 -8.06 8.91 5.85
N VAL A 57 -7.56 10.08 5.46
CA VAL A 57 -6.90 11.05 6.35
C VAL A 57 -7.89 11.78 7.28
N ASP A 58 -9.19 11.73 6.97
CA ASP A 58 -10.27 12.26 7.79
C ASP A 58 -10.56 11.39 9.04
N LYS A 59 -10.05 10.17 9.07
CA LYS A 59 -10.08 9.32 10.26
C LYS A 59 -8.87 9.65 11.12
N GLU A 60 -8.98 10.73 11.88
CA GLU A 60 -7.90 11.29 12.70
C GLU A 60 -7.21 10.21 13.56
N GLY A 61 -5.90 10.09 13.44
CA GLY A 61 -5.09 9.08 14.14
C GLY A 61 -5.30 7.62 13.68
N ALA A 62 -5.99 7.37 12.56
CA ALA A 62 -6.17 6.05 12.00
C ALA A 62 -4.99 5.65 11.11
N GLU A 63 -4.30 4.59 11.53
CA GLU A 63 -3.20 3.99 10.81
C GLU A 63 -3.44 2.48 10.71
N TRP A 64 -3.19 1.91 9.54
CA TRP A 64 -3.24 0.45 9.41
C TRP A 64 -2.02 -0.14 10.09
N LYS A 65 -2.23 -1.10 10.99
CA LYS A 65 -1.12 -1.74 11.70
C LYS A 65 -0.69 -2.99 10.93
N LYS A 66 0.52 -2.95 10.35
CA LYS A 66 1.09 -4.02 9.50
C LYS A 66 0.92 -5.41 10.09
N ASP A 67 1.17 -5.56 11.38
CA ASP A 67 1.20 -6.86 12.05
C ASP A 67 -0.13 -7.27 12.70
N VAL A 68 -1.21 -6.54 12.44
CA VAL A 68 -2.53 -6.78 13.01
C VAL A 68 -3.46 -7.30 11.91
N LYS A 69 -4.14 -8.42 12.16
CA LYS A 69 -5.12 -8.96 11.22
C LYS A 69 -6.29 -7.99 11.02
N ILE A 70 -6.90 -8.04 9.83
CA ILE A 70 -8.00 -7.15 9.43
C ILE A 70 -9.16 -7.07 10.44
N ASP A 71 -9.52 -8.21 11.05
CA ASP A 71 -10.58 -8.32 12.06
C ASP A 71 -10.21 -7.68 13.41
N LYS A 72 -8.93 -7.38 13.62
CA LYS A 72 -8.37 -6.79 14.85
C LYS A 72 -7.93 -5.34 14.68
N GLN A 73 -8.08 -4.78 13.49
CA GLN A 73 -7.78 -3.36 13.29
C GLN A 73 -8.80 -2.51 14.06
N LYS A 74 -8.31 -1.61 14.91
CA LYS A 74 -9.16 -0.80 15.82
C LYS A 74 -10.21 0.02 15.07
N GLN A 75 -9.89 0.44 13.85
CA GLN A 75 -10.72 1.26 12.99
C GLN A 75 -11.56 0.44 11.99
N GLY A 76 -11.53 -0.89 12.07
CA GLY A 76 -12.32 -1.79 11.23
C GLY A 76 -11.75 -2.00 9.82
N SER A 77 -12.44 -2.80 9.02
CA SER A 77 -12.03 -3.05 7.63
C SER A 77 -12.05 -1.76 6.79
N ASN A 78 -11.11 -1.65 5.85
CA ASN A 78 -11.10 -0.60 4.83
C ASN A 78 -10.80 -1.21 3.46
N PRO A 79 -11.54 -0.87 2.39
CA PRO A 79 -11.20 -1.30 1.03
C PRO A 79 -10.03 -0.55 0.39
N ILE A 80 -9.65 0.65 0.88
CA ILE A 80 -8.62 1.47 0.23
C ILE A 80 -7.24 0.82 0.40
N ARG A 81 -6.49 0.71 -0.70
CA ARG A 81 -5.13 0.16 -0.76
C ARG A 81 -4.18 1.16 -1.41
N VAL A 82 -2.95 1.25 -0.90
CA VAL A 82 -1.84 1.87 -1.64
C VAL A 82 -1.11 0.78 -2.42
N VAL A 83 -0.88 1.03 -3.71
CA VAL A 83 -0.08 0.16 -4.57
C VAL A 83 1.32 0.75 -4.70
N SER A 84 2.33 -0.08 -4.53
CA SER A 84 3.74 0.29 -4.67
C SER A 84 4.50 -0.75 -5.49
N SER A 85 5.34 -0.30 -6.41
CA SER A 85 6.30 -1.17 -7.07
C SER A 85 7.48 -1.43 -6.14
N LYS A 86 8.02 -2.66 -6.15
CA LYS A 86 9.36 -2.88 -5.59
C LYS A 86 10.36 -2.13 -6.48
N SER A 87 10.73 -0.91 -6.12
CA SER A 87 12.01 -0.40 -6.58
C SER A 87 13.05 -1.30 -5.91
N LYS A 88 13.77 -2.13 -6.69
CA LYS A 88 15.16 -2.36 -6.31
C LYS A 88 15.70 -0.95 -6.07
N SER A 89 16.27 -0.68 -4.91
CA SER A 89 17.07 0.52 -4.73
C SER A 89 18.02 0.57 -5.93
N ALA A 90 17.71 1.42 -6.91
CA ALA A 90 18.74 1.95 -7.75
C ALA A 90 19.50 2.83 -6.76
N VAL A 91 20.57 2.25 -6.22
CA VAL A 91 21.70 3.08 -5.84
C VAL A 91 22.02 3.84 -7.13
N GLU A 92 21.88 5.17 -7.09
CA GLU A 92 22.45 6.04 -8.13
C GLU A 92 23.90 5.67 -8.41
#